data_AF-A0AAE3DPT9-F1
#
_entry.id   AF-A0AAE3DPT9-F1
#
_cell.length_a   1.000
_cell.length_b   1.000
_cell.length_c   1.000
_cell.angle_alpha   90.00
_cell.angle_beta   90.00
_cell.angle_gamma   90.00
#
_symmetry.space_group_name_H-M   'P 1'
#
loop_
_entity.id
_entity.type
_entity.pdbx_description
1 polymer ?
#
loop_
_entity_poly.entity_id
_entity_poly.type
_entity_poly.pdbx_seq_one_letter_code
_entity_poly.pdbx_strand_id
1 'polypeptide(L)' 'MRPISGKHRDEQFKLYSELSYYDGAGIQLWLDGVPSTPEEIARACCAREGNSYMRDYIRNASDKVTDIAFDCIDKDEKSR' A
#
# COMPACT_ATOMS: atom_id res chain seq x y z
N MET A 1 -21.92 16.98 -12.37
CA MET A 1 -20.50 16.62 -12.10
C MET A 1 -20.24 16.86 -10.62
N ARG A 2 -19.98 15.82 -9.82
CA ARG A 2 -19.52 16.03 -8.44
C ARG A 2 -18.04 16.44 -8.50
N PRO A 3 -17.58 17.43 -7.70
CA PRO A 3 -16.17 17.76 -7.67
C PRO A 3 -15.40 16.53 -7.19
N ILE A 4 -14.36 16.13 -7.92
CA ILE A 4 -13.43 15.12 -7.45
C ILE A 4 -12.73 15.76 -6.24
N SER A 5 -13.20 15.38 -5.05
CA SER A 5 -12.78 15.90 -3.76
C SER A 5 -11.25 15.91 -3.66
N GLY A 6 -10.65 17.06 -3.36
CA GLY A 6 -9.21 17.22 -3.18
C GLY A 6 -8.57 16.24 -2.18
N LYS A 7 -9.38 15.62 -1.31
CA LYS A 7 -8.94 14.60 -0.34
C LYS A 7 -8.22 13.40 -0.96
N HIS A 8 -8.63 12.92 -2.15
CA HIS A 8 -8.02 11.72 -2.74
C HIS A 8 -6.56 11.94 -3.14
N ARG A 9 -6.21 13.15 -3.61
CA ARG A 9 -4.82 13.48 -3.93
C ARG A 9 -3.97 13.60 -2.67
N ASP A 10 -4.54 14.15 -1.60
CA ASP A 10 -3.84 14.32 -0.32
C ASP A 10 -3.53 12.97 0.34
N GLU A 11 -4.45 12.01 0.30
CA GLU A 11 -4.25 10.65 0.83
C GLU A 11 -3.21 9.88 0.02
N GLN A 12 -3.27 9.95 -1.31
CA GLN A 12 -2.28 9.35 -2.19
C GLN A 12 -0.88 9.92 -1.94
N PHE A 13 -0.76 11.25 -1.82
CA PHE A 13 0.52 11.90 -1.56
C PHE A 13 1.10 11.54 -0.19
N LYS A 14 0.25 11.45 0.84
CA LYS A 14 0.67 11.02 2.18
C LYS A 14 1.20 9.59 2.18
N LEU A 15 0.47 8.66 1.56
CA LEU A 15 0.90 7.26 1.45
C LEU A 15 2.18 7.15 0.64
N TYR A 16 2.28 7.85 -0.49
CA TYR A 16 3.51 7.92 -1.27
C TYR A 16 4.72 8.41 -0.45
N SER A 17 4.54 9.48 0.33
CA SER A 17 5.62 10.05 1.15
C SER A 17 6.07 9.10 2.25
N GLU A 18 5.13 8.42 2.91
CA GLU A 18 5.41 7.38 3.90
C GLU A 18 6.20 6.21 3.28
N LEU A 19 5.76 5.70 2.14
CA LEU A 19 6.40 4.58 1.47
C LEU A 19 7.78 4.95 0.92
N SER A 20 7.95 6.17 0.45
CA SER A 20 9.26 6.69 0.01
C SER A 20 10.27 6.74 1.17
N TYR A 21 9.80 7.05 2.38
CA TYR A 21 10.65 7.00 3.56
C TYR A 21 11.09 5.56 3.88
N TYR A 22 10.18 4.58 3.80
CA TYR A 22 10.52 3.18 4.02
C TYR A 22 11.47 2.63 2.95
N ASP A 23 11.21 2.90 1.68
CA ASP A 23 12.07 2.52 0.56
C ASP A 23 13.49 3.12 0.73
N GLY A 24 13.57 4.41 1.08
CA GLY A 24 14.85 5.07 1.38
C GLY A 24 15.58 4.51 2.62
N ALA A 25 14.85 3.88 3.55
CA ALA A 25 15.42 3.17 4.70
C ALA A 25 15.84 1.71 4.37
N GLY A 26 15.67 1.28 3.12
CA GLY A 26 16.00 -0.06 2.64
C GLY A 26 14.95 -1.12 3.00
N ILE A 27 13.70 -0.70 3.28
CA ILE A 27 12.58 -1.62 3.48
C ILE A 27 11.99 -1.96 2.11
N GLN A 28 11.92 -3.25 1.78
CA GLN A 28 11.37 -3.71 0.52
C GLN A 28 9.83 -3.61 0.52
N LEU A 29 9.28 -3.06 -0.55
CA LEU A 29 7.84 -2.89 -0.71
C LEU A 29 7.27 -3.90 -1.70
N TRP A 30 6.09 -4.43 -1.38
CA TRP A 30 5.38 -5.42 -2.19
C TRP A 30 3.92 -5.02 -2.40
N LEU A 31 3.40 -5.28 -3.59
CA LEU A 31 1.99 -5.15 -3.95
C LEU A 31 1.53 -6.48 -4.53
N ASP A 32 0.57 -7.13 -3.88
CA ASP A 32 0.02 -8.44 -4.28
C ASP A 32 1.13 -9.47 -4.58
N GLY A 33 2.12 -9.55 -3.69
CA GLY A 33 3.29 -10.44 -3.81
C GLY A 33 4.35 -10.02 -4.84
N VAL A 34 4.23 -8.87 -5.49
CA VAL A 34 5.19 -8.37 -6.49
C VAL A 34 6.01 -7.19 -5.93
N PRO A 35 7.36 -7.20 -6.03
CA PRO A 35 8.18 -6.05 -5.66
C PRO A 35 7.70 -4.80 -6.41
N SER A 36 7.39 -3.75 -5.67
CA SER A 36 6.71 -2.57 -6.23
C SER A 36 7.26 -1.28 -5.64
N THR A 37 7.05 -0.18 -6.36
CA THR A 37 7.47 1.16 -5.94
C THR A 37 6.45 1.84 -5.02
N PRO A 38 6.87 2.85 -4.22
CA PRO A 38 5.96 3.71 -3.47
C PRO A 38 4.82 4.28 -4.31
N GLU A 39 5.12 4.68 -5.55
CA GLU A 39 4.14 5.31 -6.45
C GLU A 39 3.08 4.31 -6.94
N GLU A 40 3.49 3.08 -7.28
CA GLU A 40 2.59 2.01 -7.71
C GLU A 40 1.62 1.62 -6.61
N ILE A 41 2.13 1.41 -5.38
CA ILE A 41 1.30 1.06 -4.22
C ILE A 41 0.35 2.21 -3.88
N ALA A 42 0.83 3.46 -3.84
CA ALA A 42 -0.02 4.61 -3.52
C ALA A 42 -1.13 4.80 -4.56
N ARG A 43 -0.84 4.61 -5.85
CA ARG A 43 -1.86 4.60 -6.91
C ARG A 43 -2.87 3.47 -6.70
N ALA A 44 -2.41 2.23 -6.48
CA ALA A 44 -3.29 1.07 -6.33
C ALA A 44 -4.25 1.22 -5.13
N CYS A 45 -3.73 1.66 -3.98
CA CYS A 45 -4.51 1.90 -2.76
C CYS A 45 -5.54 3.03 -2.91
N CYS A 46 -5.27 4.04 -3.73
CA CYS A 46 -6.16 5.21 -3.91
C CYS A 46 -7.05 5.13 -5.16
N ALA A 47 -6.83 4.17 -6.06
CA ALA A 47 -7.52 4.10 -7.35
C ALA A 47 -8.91 3.43 -7.29
N ARG A 48 -9.19 2.54 -6.33
CA ARG A 48 -10.42 1.73 -6.32
C ARG A 48 -11.35 2.09 -5.16
N GLU A 49 -12.52 2.64 -5.49
CA GLU A 49 -13.69 2.62 -4.60
C GLU A 49 -14.16 1.16 -4.45
N GLY A 50 -13.74 0.47 -3.40
CA GLY A 50 -14.23 -0.89 -3.08
C GLY A 50 -13.16 -1.91 -2.71
N ASN A 51 -11.88 -1.65 -3.02
CA ASN A 51 -10.78 -2.49 -2.58
C ASN A 51 -10.16 -1.89 -1.33
N SER A 52 -9.92 -2.74 -0.34
CA SER A 52 -9.06 -2.40 0.77
C SER A 52 -7.78 -3.20 0.60
N TYR A 53 -6.63 -2.57 0.84
CA TYR A 53 -5.37 -3.30 0.95
C TYR A 53 -5.06 -3.47 2.42
N MET A 54 -4.69 -4.68 2.82
CA MET A 54 -4.08 -4.92 4.12
C MET A 54 -2.57 -4.73 4.01
N ARG A 55 -1.99 -4.15 5.06
CA ARG A 55 -0.55 -3.91 5.15
C ARG A 55 0.07 -4.84 6.18
N ASP A 56 0.97 -5.71 5.73
CA ASP A 56 1.73 -6.63 6.59
C ASP A 56 3.18 -6.19 6.76
N TYR A 57 3.70 -6.31 7.99
CA TYR A 57 5.09 -5.99 8.32
C TYR A 57 5.89 -7.28 8.51
N ILE A 58 6.81 -7.53 7.58
CA ILE A 58 7.66 -8.71 7.61
C ILE A 58 8.95 -8.37 8.36
N ARG A 59 9.33 -9.25 9.28
CA ARG A 59 10.49 -9.05 10.15
C ARG A 59 11.52 -10.15 9.94
N ASN A 60 12.78 -9.78 10.10
CA ASN A 60 13.87 -10.74 10.11
C ASN A 60 14.03 -11.42 11.48
N ALA A 61 15.01 -12.32 11.59
CA ALA A 61 15.31 -13.06 12.82
C ALA A 61 15.72 -12.17 14.02
N SER A 62 16.08 -10.91 13.78
CA SER A 62 16.43 -9.93 14.81
C SER A 62 15.26 -9.00 15.16
N ASP A 63 14.03 -9.37 14.79
CA ASP A 63 12.79 -8.59 15.01
C ASP A 63 12.78 -7.20 14.34
N LYS A 64 13.67 -6.97 13.35
CA LYS A 64 13.67 -5.74 12.55
C LYS A 64 12.76 -5.92 11.34
N VAL A 65 11.89 -4.93 11.09
CA VAL A 65 11.09 -4.86 9.86
C VAL A 65 12.03 -4.74 8.65
N THR A 66 11.88 -5.64 7.69
CA THR A 66 12.65 -5.65 6.44
C THR A 66 11.78 -5.42 5.22
N ASP A 67 10.50 -5.77 5.29
CA ASP A 67 9.58 -5.67 4.17
C ASP A 67 8.19 -5.24 4.62
N ILE A 68 7.47 -4.58 3.72
CA ILE A 68 6.06 -4.24 3.88
C ILE A 68 5.30 -4.73 2.65
N ALA A 69 4.28 -5.57 2.88
CA ALA A 69 3.43 -6.10 1.82
C ALA A 69 2.04 -5.48 1.87
N PHE A 70 1.53 -5.11 0.70
CA PHE A 70 0.16 -4.65 0.50
C PHE A 70 -0.59 -5.71 -0.29
N ASP A 71 -1.54 -6.37 0.36
CA ASP A 71 -2.35 -7.42 -0.27
C ASP A 71 -3.80 -6.96 -0.36
N CYS A 72 -4.36 -7.08 -1.56
CA CYS A 72 -5.74 -6.74 -1.82
C CYS A 72 -6.69 -7.68 -1.07
N ILE A 73 -7.53 -7.11 -0.21
CA ILE A 73 -8.63 -7.82 0.46
C ILE A 73 -9.95 -7.42 -0.21
N ASP A 74 -10.25 -8.04 -1.35
CA ASP A 74 -11.59 -7.91 -1.94
C ASP A 74 -12.62 -8.52 -0.98
N LYS A 75 -13.74 -7.83 -0.75
CA LYS A 75 -14.81 -8.27 0.16
C LYS A 75 -15.52 -9.58 -0.25
N ASP A 76 -15.17 -10.16 -1.40
CA ASP A 76 -15.81 -11.35 -1.95
C ASP A 76 -15.06 -12.67 -1.70
N GLU A 77 -13.90 -12.66 -1.04
CA GLU A 77 -13.13 -13.90 -0.77
C GLU A 77 -13.37 -14.51 0.63
N LYS A 78 -14.60 -14.37 1.15
CA LYS A 78 -15.12 -15.20 2.26
C LYS A 78 -16.44 -15.88 1.90
N SER A 79 -16.45 -16.68 0.84
CA SER A 79 -17.42 -17.77 0.68
C SER A 79 -17.01 -18.74 -0.43
N ARG A 80 -16.05 -19.64 -0.16
CA ARG A 80 -15.94 -20.93 -0.84
C ARG A 80 -15.48 -21.99 0.15
#